data_AF-A0A1F4N3K2-F1
#
_entry.id   AF-A0A1F4N3K2-F1
#
_cell.length_a   1.000
_cell.length_b   1.000
_cell.length_c   1.000
_cell.angle_alpha   90.00
_cell.angle_beta   90.00
_cell.angle_gamma   90.00
#
_symmetry.space_group_name_H-M   'P 1'
#
loop_
_entity.id
_entity.type
_entity.pdbx_description
1 polymer ?
#
loop_
_entity_poly.entity_id
_entity_poly.type
_entity_poly.pdbx_seq_one_letter_code
_entity_poly.pdbx_strand_id
1 'polypeptide(L)'
;MSKLEVTIEDFQKVLTPQNIRVLQVIYAALATAVFIFSLIAVSGYFIFQDNYQAADPSLIGILTVIHFIIFPIIFYISKYLYDYLFQSNRFSRLPEVSTAGNQNFPLSLAENLLAMIRSSSIVRLALLEIPAMFGLTICFMAALQGVLQQFPFYWINMVSALVFEVIIYIEFPSRQKLEIQFREKWPQQTIYKSN
;
A
#
# COMPACT_ATOMS: atom_id res chain seq x y z
N MET A 1 -20.89 7.29 29.51
CA MET A 1 -20.16 6.72 28.36
C MET A 1 -20.32 5.20 28.41
N SER A 2 -21.00 4.59 27.45
CA SER A 2 -20.97 3.13 27.31
C SER A 2 -19.62 2.73 26.74
N LYS A 3 -18.93 1.81 27.40
CA LYS A 3 -17.72 1.18 26.86
C LYS A 3 -18.15 0.20 25.77
N LEU A 4 -17.69 0.41 24.54
CA LEU A 4 -17.83 -0.57 23.48
C LEU A 4 -16.57 -1.44 23.53
N GLU A 5 -16.73 -2.70 23.91
CA GLU A 5 -15.62 -3.64 24.01
C GLU A 5 -15.68 -4.63 22.84
N VAL A 6 -14.59 -4.71 22.09
CA VAL A 6 -14.37 -5.75 21.07
C VAL A 6 -13.21 -6.60 21.53
N THR A 7 -13.48 -7.87 21.75
CA THR A 7 -12.44 -8.82 22.14
C THR A 7 -11.64 -9.27 20.91
N ILE A 8 -10.45 -9.83 21.14
CA ILE A 8 -9.71 -10.50 20.07
C ILE A 8 -10.50 -11.68 19.49
N GLU A 9 -11.29 -12.37 20.31
CA GLU A 9 -12.13 -13.49 19.88
C GLU A 9 -13.19 -13.03 18.88
N ASP A 10 -13.81 -11.87 19.12
CA ASP A 10 -14.76 -11.27 18.17
C ASP A 10 -14.09 -10.91 16.85
N PHE A 11 -12.88 -10.35 16.90
CA PHE A 11 -12.10 -10.07 15.70
C PHE A 11 -11.72 -11.35 14.95
N GLN A 12 -11.29 -12.40 15.66
CA GLN A 12 -10.93 -13.70 15.08
C GLN A 12 -12.11 -14.39 14.39
N LYS A 13 -13.35 -14.18 14.84
CA LYS A 13 -14.56 -14.68 14.16
C LYS A 13 -14.76 -14.03 12.80
N VAL A 14 -14.38 -12.76 12.66
CA VAL A 14 -14.50 -11.98 11.41
C VAL A 14 -13.38 -12.28 10.41
N LEU A 15 -12.23 -12.80 10.87
CA LEU A 15 -11.11 -13.23 10.04
C LEU A 15 -11.39 -14.53 9.28
N THR A 16 -12.49 -14.54 8.52
CA THR A 16 -12.85 -15.64 7.61
C THR A 16 -11.84 -15.73 6.47
N PRO A 17 -11.63 -16.93 5.90
CA PRO A 17 -10.76 -17.10 4.73
C PRO A 17 -11.15 -16.19 3.56
N GLN A 18 -12.45 -15.92 3.40
CA GLN A 18 -12.97 -15.04 2.35
C GLN A 18 -12.51 -13.60 2.56
N ASN A 19 -12.63 -13.06 3.78
CA ASN A 19 -12.23 -11.69 4.08
C ASN A 19 -10.71 -11.48 3.91
N ILE A 20 -9.91 -12.47 4.32
CA ILE A 20 -8.44 -12.43 4.13
C ILE A 20 -8.10 -12.52 2.63
N ARG A 21 -8.76 -13.41 1.89
CA ARG A 21 -8.52 -13.59 0.45
C ARG A 21 -8.79 -12.32 -0.34
N VAL A 22 -9.82 -11.54 0.01
CA VAL A 22 -10.08 -10.24 -0.64
C VAL A 22 -8.87 -9.31 -0.52
N LEU A 23 -8.26 -9.22 0.68
CA LEU A 23 -7.07 -8.39 0.87
C LEU A 23 -5.85 -8.95 0.13
N GLN A 24 -5.67 -10.28 0.14
CA GLN A 24 -4.59 -10.96 -0.59
C GLN A 24 -4.68 -10.71 -2.10
N VAL A 25 -5.88 -10.75 -2.69
CA VAL A 25 -6.10 -10.47 -4.11
C VAL A 25 -5.71 -9.04 -4.45
N ILE A 26 -6.05 -8.07 -3.60
CA ILE A 26 -5.67 -6.67 -3.83
C ILE A 26 -4.15 -6.48 -3.77
N TYR A 27 -3.48 -7.05 -2.75
CA TYR A 27 -2.01 -6.99 -2.64
C TYR A 27 -1.35 -7.66 -3.85
N ALA A 28 -1.82 -8.84 -4.23
CA ALA A 28 -1.29 -9.56 -5.38
C ALA A 28 -1.50 -8.81 -6.69
N ALA A 29 -2.66 -8.17 -6.88
CA ALA A 29 -2.94 -7.38 -8.08
C ALA A 29 -1.99 -6.18 -8.21
N LEU A 30 -1.77 -5.44 -7.11
CA LEU A 30 -0.87 -4.28 -7.09
C LEU A 30 0.60 -4.69 -7.33
N ALA A 31 1.07 -5.75 -6.66
CA ALA A 31 2.41 -6.30 -6.92
C ALA A 31 2.55 -6.79 -8.37
N THR A 32 1.56 -7.53 -8.87
CA THR A 32 1.61 -8.06 -10.25
C THR A 32 1.69 -6.94 -11.28
N ALA A 33 1.00 -5.82 -11.08
CA ALA A 33 1.06 -4.67 -11.98
C ALA A 33 2.48 -4.06 -12.03
N VAL A 34 3.08 -3.78 -10.87
CA VAL A 34 4.45 -3.23 -10.76
C VAL A 34 5.49 -4.23 -11.29
N PHE A 35 5.34 -5.51 -10.99
CA PHE A 35 6.20 -6.57 -11.51
C PHE A 35 6.14 -6.69 -13.03
N ILE A 36 4.95 -6.74 -13.63
CA ILE A 36 4.79 -6.79 -15.10
C ILE A 36 5.40 -5.55 -15.74
N PHE A 37 5.17 -4.36 -15.18
CA PHE A 37 5.74 -3.14 -15.75
C PHE A 37 7.27 -3.10 -15.61
N SER A 38 7.82 -3.67 -14.54
CA SER A 38 9.26 -3.88 -14.39
C SER A 38 9.81 -4.80 -15.48
N LEU A 39 9.13 -5.91 -15.79
CA LEU A 39 9.52 -6.80 -16.89
C LEU A 39 9.47 -6.09 -18.24
N ILE A 40 8.46 -5.23 -18.48
CA ILE A 40 8.37 -4.43 -19.71
C ILE A 40 9.54 -3.45 -19.81
N ALA A 41 9.86 -2.73 -18.73
CA ALA A 41 10.98 -1.79 -18.69
C ALA A 41 12.32 -2.50 -18.97
N VAL A 42 12.55 -3.64 -18.33
CA VAL A 42 13.74 -4.48 -18.53
C VAL A 42 13.80 -5.08 -19.94
N SER A 43 12.68 -5.58 -20.46
CA SER A 43 12.64 -6.13 -21.83
C SER A 43 12.88 -5.04 -22.88
N GLY A 44 12.35 -3.84 -22.65
CA GLY A 44 12.58 -2.67 -23.50
C GLY A 44 14.07 -2.35 -23.65
N TYR A 45 14.86 -2.46 -22.59
CA TYR A 45 16.31 -2.26 -22.65
C TYR A 45 17.00 -3.18 -23.67
N PHE A 46 16.60 -4.45 -23.72
CA PHE A 46 17.16 -5.42 -24.67
C PHE A 46 16.62 -5.25 -26.09
N ILE A 47 15.32 -4.95 -26.24
CA ILE A 47 14.67 -4.80 -27.54
C ILE A 47 15.17 -3.56 -28.29
N PHE A 48 15.38 -2.44 -27.58
CA PHE A 48 15.77 -1.17 -28.19
C PHE A 48 17.28 -0.96 -28.29
N GLN A 49 18.08 -1.99 -27.99
CA GLN A 49 19.54 -1.90 -27.98
C GLN A 49 20.12 -1.49 -29.35
N ASP A 50 19.49 -1.81 -30.47
CA ASP A 50 20.04 -1.49 -31.80
C ASP A 50 19.60 -0.12 -32.34
N ASN A 51 18.62 0.53 -31.69
CA ASN A 51 18.04 1.81 -32.14
C ASN A 51 18.69 3.02 -31.47
N TYR A 52 20.01 3.06 -31.41
CA TYR A 52 20.74 4.20 -30.83
C TYR A 52 20.64 5.46 -31.68
N GLN A 53 19.70 6.32 -31.34
CA GLN A 53 19.91 7.75 -31.48
C GLN A 53 19.97 8.30 -30.06
N ALA A 54 21.18 8.65 -29.62
CA ALA A 54 21.42 9.19 -28.29
C ALA A 54 20.58 10.45 -28.09
N ALA A 55 19.40 10.31 -27.47
CA ALA A 55 18.63 11.46 -27.05
C ALA A 55 19.40 12.20 -25.95
N ASP A 56 19.11 13.49 -25.79
CA ASP A 56 19.71 14.28 -24.72
C ASP A 56 19.33 13.68 -23.35
N PRO A 57 20.31 13.23 -22.53
CA PRO A 57 20.05 12.63 -21.23
C PRO A 57 19.51 13.64 -20.21
N SER A 58 19.51 14.95 -20.51
CA SER A 58 19.06 16.01 -19.61
C SER A 58 17.64 15.79 -19.09
N LEU A 59 16.71 15.36 -19.97
CA LEU A 59 15.32 15.09 -19.58
C LEU A 59 15.22 13.95 -18.58
N ILE A 60 15.90 12.83 -18.84
CA ILE A 60 15.94 11.67 -17.93
C ILE A 60 16.59 12.07 -16.60
N GLY A 61 17.63 12.90 -16.64
CA GLY A 61 18.25 13.51 -15.46
C GLY A 61 17.26 14.30 -14.61
N ILE A 62 16.50 15.22 -15.22
CA ILE A 62 15.49 16.03 -14.52
C ILE A 62 14.41 15.14 -13.90
N LEU A 63 13.89 14.17 -14.66
CA LEU A 63 12.86 13.24 -14.17
C LEU A 63 13.38 12.38 -13.00
N THR A 64 14.64 11.95 -13.07
CA THR A 64 15.30 11.20 -12.00
C THR A 64 15.38 12.04 -10.73
N VAL A 65 15.80 13.30 -10.82
CA VAL A 65 15.84 14.20 -9.65
C VAL A 65 14.43 14.40 -9.05
N ILE A 66 13.42 14.60 -9.89
CA ILE A 66 12.02 14.72 -9.44
C ILE A 66 11.57 13.44 -8.73
N HIS A 67 11.88 12.26 -9.27
CA HIS A 67 11.56 10.98 -8.66
C HIS A 67 12.18 10.82 -7.28
N PHE A 68 13.47 11.17 -7.12
CA PHE A 68 14.15 11.11 -5.84
C PHE A 68 13.63 12.11 -4.79
N ILE A 69 12.98 13.20 -5.21
CA ILE A 69 12.31 14.12 -4.30
C ILE A 69 10.91 13.58 -3.92
N ILE A 70 10.14 13.14 -4.91
CA ILE A 70 8.76 12.68 -4.72
C ILE A 70 8.70 11.38 -3.92
N PHE A 71 9.60 10.43 -4.19
CA PHE A 71 9.60 9.12 -3.55
C PHE A 71 9.64 9.19 -2.01
N PRO A 72 10.62 9.86 -1.36
CA PRO A 72 10.64 9.96 0.09
C PRO A 72 9.42 10.72 0.61
N ILE A 73 8.99 11.81 -0.04
CA ILE A 73 7.81 12.59 0.38
C ILE A 73 6.56 11.70 0.42
N ILE A 74 6.28 10.98 -0.66
CA ILE A 74 5.14 10.06 -0.73
C ILE A 74 5.30 8.92 0.26
N PHE A 75 6.52 8.39 0.42
CA PHE A 75 6.79 7.33 1.40
C PHE A 75 6.40 7.77 2.82
N TYR A 76 6.85 8.95 3.26
CA TYR A 76 6.49 9.51 4.57
C TYR A 76 4.99 9.81 4.68
N ILE A 77 4.39 10.44 3.66
CA ILE A 77 2.95 10.74 3.62
C ILE A 77 2.13 9.45 3.71
N SER A 78 2.52 8.38 3.02
CA SER A 78 1.80 7.10 3.03
C SER A 78 1.75 6.49 4.44
N LYS A 79 2.87 6.55 5.18
CA LYS A 79 2.95 6.08 6.56
C LYS A 79 2.11 6.96 7.49
N TYR A 80 2.25 8.28 7.37
CA TYR A 80 1.47 9.23 8.16
C TYR A 80 -0.04 9.04 7.93
N LEU A 81 -0.47 8.92 6.68
CA LEU A 81 -1.88 8.74 6.33
C LEU A 81 -2.41 7.39 6.81
N TYR A 82 -1.61 6.33 6.71
CA TYR A 82 -1.94 5.02 7.27
C TYR A 82 -2.26 5.14 8.76
N ASP A 83 -1.37 5.73 9.55
CA ASP A 83 -1.57 5.92 11.00
C ASP A 83 -2.73 6.87 11.31
N TYR A 84 -2.90 7.93 10.52
CA TYR A 84 -4.02 8.87 10.63
C TYR A 84 -5.37 8.19 10.40
N LEU A 85 -5.45 7.23 9.46
CA LEU A 85 -6.69 6.50 9.18
C LEU A 85 -7.13 5.58 10.33
N PHE A 86 -6.23 5.21 11.24
CA PHE A 86 -6.54 4.46 12.46
C PHE A 86 -6.95 5.32 13.66
N GLN A 87 -6.91 6.65 13.55
CA GLN A 87 -7.25 7.51 14.69
C GLN A 87 -8.72 7.35 15.11
N SER A 88 -8.92 7.29 16.42
CA SER A 88 -10.20 6.94 17.07
C SER A 88 -11.37 7.86 16.70
N ASN A 89 -11.08 9.09 16.25
CA ASN A 89 -12.09 10.06 15.84
C ASN A 89 -12.91 9.63 14.61
N ARG A 90 -12.57 8.51 13.95
CA ARG A 90 -13.41 7.92 12.90
C ARG A 90 -14.46 6.93 13.41
N PHE A 91 -14.32 6.41 14.64
CA PHE A 91 -15.36 5.54 15.23
C PHE A 91 -16.67 6.27 15.50
N SER A 92 -16.60 7.57 15.78
CA SER A 92 -17.79 8.41 15.96
C SER A 92 -18.61 8.57 14.68
N ARG A 93 -18.05 8.23 13.51
CA ARG A 93 -18.72 8.27 12.21
C ARG A 93 -19.24 6.91 11.75
N LEU A 94 -19.00 5.83 12.51
CA LEU A 94 -19.68 4.58 12.22
C LEU A 94 -21.18 4.83 12.37
N PRO A 95 -22.02 4.40 11.41
CA PRO A 95 -23.47 4.53 11.54
C PRO A 95 -23.86 4.02 12.92
N GLU A 96 -24.80 4.69 13.58
CA GLU A 96 -25.32 4.24 14.86
C GLU A 96 -25.92 2.85 14.67
N VAL A 97 -25.07 1.82 14.79
CA VAL A 97 -25.48 0.43 14.88
C VAL A 97 -26.35 0.42 16.11
N SER A 98 -27.66 0.34 15.92
CA SER A 98 -28.64 0.51 16.98
C SER A 98 -28.30 -0.44 18.13
N THR A 99 -27.70 0.12 19.18
CA THR A 99 -27.12 -0.63 20.31
C THR A 99 -28.19 -1.25 21.19
N ALA A 100 -29.45 -0.84 21.03
CA ALA A 100 -30.57 -1.34 21.81
C ALA A 100 -31.02 -2.73 21.29
N GLY A 101 -30.40 -3.79 21.81
CA GLY A 101 -30.90 -5.16 21.74
C GLY A 101 -30.25 -6.10 20.72
N ASN A 102 -29.29 -5.63 19.91
CA ASN A 102 -28.62 -6.51 18.95
C ASN A 102 -27.44 -7.27 19.58
N GLN A 103 -27.63 -8.57 19.84
CA GLN A 103 -26.58 -9.46 20.35
C GLN A 103 -25.36 -9.56 19.41
N ASN A 104 -25.50 -9.21 18.12
CA ASN A 104 -24.43 -9.23 17.13
C ASN A 104 -23.60 -7.93 17.11
N PHE A 105 -23.82 -7.01 18.04
CA PHE A 105 -23.10 -5.73 18.07
C PHE A 105 -21.56 -5.89 18.07
N PRO A 106 -20.94 -6.72 18.94
CA PRO A 106 -19.48 -6.87 18.96
C PRO A 106 -18.90 -7.36 17.63
N LEU A 107 -19.61 -8.27 16.97
CA LEU A 107 -19.22 -8.82 15.67
C LEU A 107 -19.25 -7.75 14.58
N SER A 108 -20.33 -6.94 14.53
CA SER A 108 -20.43 -5.84 13.56
C SER A 108 -19.35 -4.77 13.75
N LEU A 109 -18.93 -4.52 14.99
CA LEU A 109 -17.83 -3.60 15.27
C LEU A 109 -16.47 -4.19 14.84
N ALA A 110 -16.25 -5.49 15.05
CA ALA A 110 -15.07 -6.20 14.53
C ALA A 110 -15.00 -6.19 12.99
N GLU A 111 -16.13 -6.31 12.29
CA GLU A 111 -16.22 -6.14 10.83
C GLU A 111 -15.81 -4.74 10.37
N ASN A 112 -16.26 -3.70 11.06
CA ASN A 112 -15.87 -2.32 10.77
C ASN A 112 -14.37 -2.09 11.02
N LEU A 113 -13.80 -2.69 12.05
CA LEU A 113 -12.35 -2.64 12.33
C LEU A 113 -11.53 -3.31 11.22
N LEU A 114 -11.95 -4.49 10.76
CA LEU A 114 -11.32 -5.16 9.64
C LEU A 114 -11.45 -4.34 8.35
N ALA A 115 -12.62 -3.73 8.10
CA ALA A 115 -12.82 -2.84 6.97
C ALA A 115 -11.91 -1.60 7.03
N MET A 116 -11.65 -1.06 8.22
CA MET A 116 -10.72 0.04 8.44
C MET A 116 -9.27 -0.37 8.13
N ILE A 117 -8.81 -1.52 8.64
CA ILE A 117 -7.47 -2.08 8.33
C ILE A 117 -7.30 -2.28 6.82
N ARG A 118 -8.32 -2.84 6.16
CA ARG A 118 -8.31 -3.03 4.71
C ARG A 118 -8.19 -1.70 3.98
N SER A 119 -9.07 -0.74 4.27
CA SER A 119 -9.09 0.54 3.57
C SER A 119 -7.80 1.34 3.77
N SER A 120 -7.25 1.37 4.99
CA SER A 120 -5.98 2.07 5.25
C SER A 120 -4.80 1.39 4.54
N SER A 121 -4.76 0.06 4.51
CA SER A 121 -3.76 -0.70 3.75
C SER A 121 -3.81 -0.39 2.26
N ILE A 122 -5.01 -0.40 1.66
CA ILE A 122 -5.20 -0.11 0.23
C ILE A 122 -4.73 1.30 -0.10
N VAL A 123 -5.13 2.30 0.70
CA VAL A 123 -4.71 3.69 0.49
C VAL A 123 -3.20 3.83 0.59
N ARG A 124 -2.56 3.20 1.58
CA ARG A 124 -1.11 3.22 1.74
C ARG A 124 -0.40 2.61 0.54
N LEU A 125 -0.84 1.43 0.08
CA LEU A 125 -0.23 0.76 -1.08
C LEU A 125 -0.43 1.57 -2.37
N ALA A 126 -1.62 2.10 -2.61
CA ALA A 126 -1.90 2.94 -3.78
C ALA A 126 -0.99 4.19 -3.81
N LEU A 127 -0.71 4.80 -2.66
CA LEU A 127 0.24 5.91 -2.59
C LEU A 127 1.67 5.47 -2.93
N LEU A 128 2.13 4.34 -2.41
CA LEU A 128 3.48 3.82 -2.68
C LEU A 128 3.66 3.30 -4.12
N GLU A 129 2.59 2.90 -4.78
CA GLU A 129 2.59 2.49 -6.19
C GLU A 129 2.95 3.67 -7.12
N ILE A 130 2.54 4.90 -6.79
CA ILE A 130 2.80 6.10 -7.59
C ILE A 130 4.31 6.27 -7.89
N PRO A 131 5.22 6.38 -6.89
CA PRO A 131 6.64 6.53 -7.16
C PRO A 131 7.25 5.27 -7.79
N ALA A 132 6.73 4.07 -7.50
CA ALA A 132 7.19 2.83 -8.14
C ALA A 132 6.94 2.86 -9.65
N MET A 133 5.70 3.14 -10.07
CA MET A 133 5.33 3.25 -11.48
C MET A 133 6.02 4.43 -12.17
N PHE A 134 6.20 5.54 -11.46
CA PHE A 134 6.92 6.69 -12.00
C PHE A 134 8.40 6.36 -12.29
N GLY A 135 9.09 5.71 -11.34
CA GLY A 135 10.47 5.26 -11.52
C GLY A 135 10.62 4.27 -12.68
N LEU A 136 9.71 3.30 -12.80
CA LEU A 136 9.69 2.35 -13.92
C LEU A 136 9.42 3.03 -15.26
N THR A 137 8.55 4.05 -15.28
CA THR A 137 8.30 4.85 -16.49
C THR A 137 9.57 5.57 -16.94
N ILE A 138 10.35 6.13 -16.01
CA ILE A 138 11.64 6.77 -16.31
C ILE A 138 12.62 5.74 -16.90
N CYS A 139 12.75 4.56 -16.29
CA CYS A 139 13.59 3.49 -16.82
C CYS A 139 13.16 3.07 -18.22
N PHE A 140 11.86 2.89 -18.45
CA PHE A 140 11.34 2.52 -19.78
C PHE A 140 11.62 3.60 -20.83
N MET A 141 11.40 4.88 -20.51
CA MET A 141 11.74 5.99 -21.41
C MET A 141 13.25 6.06 -21.70
N ALA A 142 14.09 5.87 -20.68
CA ALA A 142 15.53 5.88 -20.83
C ALA A 142 16.04 4.68 -21.65
N ALA A 143 15.37 3.52 -21.57
CA ALA A 143 15.64 2.36 -22.44
C ALA A 143 15.26 2.66 -23.90
N LEU A 144 14.08 3.24 -24.14
CA LEU A 144 13.60 3.62 -25.47
C LEU A 144 14.54 4.60 -26.18
N GLN A 145 15.17 5.50 -25.44
CA GLN A 145 16.05 6.54 -25.97
C GLN A 145 17.53 6.14 -26.05
N GLY A 146 17.88 4.90 -25.72
CA GLY A 146 19.28 4.45 -25.67
C GLY A 146 20.11 5.05 -24.51
N VAL A 147 19.47 5.78 -23.59
CA VAL A 147 20.13 6.49 -22.48
C VAL A 147 20.61 5.51 -21.42
N LEU A 148 19.85 4.44 -21.13
CA LEU A 148 20.25 3.45 -20.11
C LEU A 148 21.51 2.68 -20.46
N GLN A 149 21.78 2.48 -21.75
CA GLN A 149 22.95 1.76 -22.19
C GLN A 149 24.21 2.63 -22.10
N GLN A 150 24.08 3.95 -22.38
CA GLN A 150 25.17 4.91 -22.21
C GLN A 150 25.40 5.27 -20.73
N PHE A 151 24.32 5.38 -19.97
CA PHE A 151 24.31 5.80 -18.58
C PHE A 151 23.53 4.78 -17.71
N PRO A 152 24.15 3.62 -17.39
CA PRO A 152 23.48 2.54 -16.65
C PRO A 152 22.99 2.94 -15.25
N PHE A 153 23.53 4.02 -14.68
CA PHE A 153 23.13 4.47 -13.35
C PHE A 153 21.65 4.88 -13.27
N TYR A 154 20.98 5.22 -14.39
CA TYR A 154 19.55 5.55 -14.38
C TYR A 154 18.64 4.35 -14.04
N TRP A 155 19.18 3.12 -13.98
CA TRP A 155 18.48 1.97 -13.39
C TRP A 155 18.11 2.20 -11.92
N ILE A 156 18.76 3.14 -11.23
CA ILE A 156 18.46 3.48 -9.85
C ILE A 156 16.99 3.94 -9.64
N ASN A 157 16.31 4.42 -10.68
CA ASN A 157 14.89 4.77 -10.61
C ASN A 157 13.99 3.54 -10.29
N MET A 158 14.46 2.31 -10.58
CA MET A 158 13.76 1.07 -10.19
C MET A 158 13.72 0.82 -8.68
N VAL A 159 14.56 1.50 -7.87
CA VAL A 159 14.63 1.28 -6.43
C VAL A 159 13.26 1.45 -5.76
N SER A 160 12.47 2.42 -6.20
CA SER A 160 11.11 2.63 -5.69
C SER A 160 10.17 1.44 -5.92
N ALA A 161 10.25 0.78 -7.09
CA ALA A 161 9.49 -0.42 -7.38
C ALA A 161 9.97 -1.61 -6.54
N LEU A 162 11.29 -1.78 -6.38
CA LEU A 162 11.84 -2.82 -5.51
C LEU A 162 11.40 -2.65 -4.04
N VAL A 163 11.44 -1.41 -3.53
CA VAL A 163 10.96 -1.11 -2.18
C VAL A 163 9.48 -1.42 -2.04
N PHE A 164 8.66 -1.09 -3.05
CA PHE A 164 7.24 -1.41 -3.06
C PHE A 164 6.98 -2.92 -3.00
N GLU A 165 7.66 -3.72 -3.83
CA GLU A 165 7.54 -5.18 -3.82
C GLU A 165 7.97 -5.80 -2.48
N VAL A 166 9.07 -5.30 -1.90
CA VAL A 166 9.54 -5.74 -0.57
C VAL A 166 8.50 -5.44 0.50
N ILE A 167 7.86 -4.26 0.46
CA ILE A 167 6.78 -3.89 1.39
C ILE A 167 5.59 -4.84 1.22
N ILE A 168 5.14 -5.11 -0.01
CA ILE A 168 4.05 -6.05 -0.24
C ILE A 168 4.39 -7.44 0.29
N TYR A 169 5.60 -7.93 0.05
CA TYR A 169 6.04 -9.24 0.54
C TYR A 169 6.03 -9.30 2.08
N ILE A 170 6.63 -8.31 2.74
CA ILE A 170 6.69 -8.23 4.21
C ILE A 170 5.30 -8.05 4.81
N GLU A 171 4.44 -7.25 4.20
CA GLU A 171 3.11 -6.92 4.72
C GLU A 171 2.01 -7.82 4.17
N PHE A 172 2.36 -8.82 3.35
CA PHE A 172 1.38 -9.68 2.68
C PHE A 172 0.39 -10.27 3.69
N PRO A 173 -0.92 -10.07 3.49
CA PRO A 173 -1.92 -10.29 4.53
C PRO A 173 -2.06 -11.77 4.87
N SER A 174 -1.95 -12.05 6.17
CA SER A 174 -2.21 -13.35 6.76
C SER A 174 -3.03 -13.15 8.03
N ARG A 175 -3.69 -14.21 8.49
CA ARG A 175 -4.48 -14.18 9.73
C ARG A 175 -3.67 -13.63 10.91
N GLN A 176 -2.46 -14.17 11.10
CA GLN A 176 -1.55 -13.77 12.19
C GLN A 176 -1.17 -12.29 12.11
N LYS A 177 -0.82 -11.78 10.92
CA LYS A 177 -0.46 -10.37 10.74
C LYS A 177 -1.64 -9.43 11.01
N LEU A 178 -2.86 -9.80 10.59
CA LEU A 178 -4.05 -9.01 10.87
C LEU A 178 -4.38 -8.99 12.37
N GLU A 179 -4.20 -10.10 13.07
CA GLU A 179 -4.35 -10.15 14.54
C GLU A 179 -3.30 -9.29 15.26
N ILE A 180 -2.04 -9.31 14.81
CA ILE A 180 -0.99 -8.44 15.35
C ILE A 180 -1.34 -6.97 15.13
N GLN A 181 -1.72 -6.59 13.90
CA GLN A 181 -2.13 -5.22 13.58
C GLN A 181 -3.32 -4.76 14.45
N PHE A 182 -4.29 -5.63 14.68
CA PHE A 182 -5.41 -5.35 15.58
C PHE A 182 -4.92 -5.04 17.01
N ARG A 183 -4.05 -5.87 17.56
CA ARG A 183 -3.50 -5.68 18.92
C ARG A 183 -2.63 -4.42 19.05
N GLU A 184 -1.85 -4.12 18.03
CA GLU A 184 -0.99 -2.92 18.01
C GLU A 184 -1.81 -1.63 17.92
N LYS A 185 -2.88 -1.62 17.12
CA LYS A 185 -3.73 -0.43 16.93
C LYS A 185 -4.78 -0.26 18.01
N TRP A 186 -5.24 -1.34 18.64
CA TRP A 186 -6.22 -1.34 19.73
C TRP A 186 -5.76 -2.18 20.93
N PRO A 187 -4.69 -1.75 21.64
CA PRO A 187 -4.15 -2.51 22.78
C PRO A 187 -5.11 -2.55 23.97
N GLN A 188 -5.98 -1.55 24.11
CA GLN A 188 -7.07 -1.55 25.07
C GLN A 188 -8.35 -1.97 24.35
N GLN A 189 -8.94 -3.10 24.75
CA GLN A 189 -10.19 -3.62 24.18
C GLN A 189 -11.39 -2.67 24.32
N THR A 190 -11.24 -1.56 25.06
CA THR A 190 -12.23 -0.48 25.20
C THR A 190 -12.06 0.58 24.12
N ILE A 191 -13.01 0.64 23.18
CA ILE A 191 -13.21 1.78 22.28
C ILE A 191 -14.23 2.72 22.93
N TYR A 192 -13.82 3.96 23.20
CA TYR A 192 -14.72 4.97 23.77
C TYR A 192 -15.47 5.71 22.66
N LYS A 193 -16.80 5.75 22.72
CA LYS A 193 -17.62 6.63 21.85
C LYS A 193 -17.55 8.05 22.42
N SER A 194 -17.01 9.00 21.67
CA SER A 194 -17.18 10.43 21.99
C SER A 194 -18.62 10.81 21.69
N ASN A 195 -19.38 11.20 22.73
CA ASN A 195 -20.68 11.84 22.53
C ASN A 195 -20.51 13.21 21.87
#